data_AF-A0A644VE88-F1
#
_entry.id   AF-A0A644VE88-F1
#
_cell.length_a   1.000
_cell.length_b   1.000
_cell.length_c   1.000
_cell.angle_alpha   90.00
_cell.angle_beta   90.00
_cell.angle_gamma   90.00
#
_symmetry.space_group_name_H-M   'P 1'
#
loop_
_entity.id
_entity.type
_entity.pdbx_description
1 polymer ?
#
loop_
_entity_poly.entity_id
_entity_poly.type
_entity_poly.pdbx_seq_one_letter_code
_entity_poly.pdbx_strand_id
1 'polypeptide(L)'
;MKRREAALAVILILLSLTAGVSAHSPVMTGGNEGIENALYVQDPFKSWAFYGTFPDAGSISYYQFDLQEGDRVWFSVFTPKQDDVYPEAVLIGPGIEGGGELAPGVVVLPDNGYIVVPGTKPDHPEYEPFTPAANYQWLKYEYIAGVPGTYYIAMVNKGTGPGNYGLALGFREEFTLAEWIMIPISIGNVRVWEGSSPAFVVGFPVFVVLFGMVYLFRFKKEPLPIHPETLAGSAGGLMYLAGSGFMLIQALTAMMKTGFAGSFAVTAVFILIPLVMGVLILRYVIRPARYRGVKLLLLGGLGLAVWAGYVAGPILVIFAGLKLLFDGIKQKEG
;
A
#
# COMPACT_ATOMS: atom_id res chain seq x y z
N MET A 1 8.50 -23.24 -22.32
CA MET A 1 7.48 -23.10 -21.28
C MET A 1 6.79 -24.44 -21.20
N LYS A 2 6.81 -25.13 -20.05
CA LYS A 2 5.82 -26.21 -19.90
C LYS A 2 4.48 -25.48 -19.84
N ARG A 3 3.51 -25.84 -20.71
CA ARG A 3 2.22 -25.12 -20.85
C ARG A 3 1.56 -24.81 -19.51
N ARG A 4 1.80 -25.65 -18.50
CA ARG A 4 1.28 -25.55 -17.12
C ARG A 4 1.76 -24.32 -16.33
N GLU A 5 3.03 -23.93 -16.43
CA GLU A 5 3.59 -22.81 -15.63
C GLU A 5 3.00 -21.45 -16.05
N ALA A 6 2.82 -21.25 -17.36
CA ALA A 6 2.17 -20.04 -17.86
C ALA A 6 0.66 -20.08 -17.73
N ALA A 7 0.03 -21.25 -17.88
CA ALA A 7 -1.38 -21.36 -17.57
C ALA A 7 -1.64 -20.92 -16.12
N LEU A 8 -0.80 -21.36 -15.17
CA LEU A 8 -0.90 -20.93 -13.78
C LEU A 8 -0.67 -19.41 -13.62
N ALA A 9 0.37 -18.84 -14.24
CA ALA A 9 0.62 -17.40 -14.15
C ALA A 9 -0.53 -16.58 -14.75
N VAL A 10 -1.09 -16.99 -15.89
CA VAL A 10 -2.23 -16.33 -16.53
C VAL A 10 -3.48 -16.46 -15.65
N ILE A 11 -3.74 -17.64 -15.08
CA ILE A 11 -4.87 -17.84 -14.16
C ILE A 11 -4.73 -16.94 -12.94
N LEU A 12 -3.54 -16.86 -12.34
CA LEU A 12 -3.31 -15.98 -11.19
C LEU A 12 -3.50 -14.51 -11.56
N ILE A 13 -3.01 -14.06 -12.72
CA ILE A 13 -3.23 -12.68 -13.20
C ILE A 13 -4.73 -12.43 -13.39
N LEU A 14 -5.45 -13.34 -14.02
CA LEU A 14 -6.91 -13.21 -14.20
C LEU A 14 -7.63 -13.14 -12.85
N LEU A 15 -7.22 -13.96 -11.87
CA LEU A 15 -7.76 -13.91 -10.52
C LEU A 15 -7.45 -12.57 -9.82
N SER A 16 -6.25 -12.00 -10.02
CA SER A 16 -5.90 -10.69 -9.47
C SER A 16 -6.69 -9.54 -10.10
N LEU A 17 -7.07 -9.66 -11.37
CA LEU A 17 -7.92 -8.68 -12.06
C LEU A 17 -9.39 -8.76 -11.60
N THR A 18 -9.81 -9.89 -11.03
CA THR A 18 -11.17 -10.09 -10.48
C THR A 18 -11.30 -9.75 -9.00
N ALA A 19 -10.19 -9.59 -8.27
CA ALA A 19 -10.23 -9.08 -6.92
C ALA A 19 -10.61 -7.59 -7.01
N GLY A 20 -11.88 -7.26 -6.74
CA GLY A 20 -12.36 -5.88 -6.71
C GLY A 20 -11.40 -5.02 -5.90
N VAL A 21 -10.91 -3.93 -6.49
CA VAL A 21 -9.82 -3.12 -5.94
C VAL A 21 -10.40 -2.17 -4.89
N SER A 22 -10.83 -2.70 -3.74
CA SER A 22 -11.15 -1.89 -2.56
C SER A 22 -9.87 -1.34 -1.94
N ALA A 23 -9.23 -0.45 -2.67
CA ALA A 23 -8.00 0.21 -2.30
C ALA A 23 -8.28 1.69 -2.03
N HIS A 24 -7.59 2.19 -1.01
CA HIS A 24 -7.51 3.60 -0.73
C HIS A 24 -6.19 4.14 -1.29
N SER A 25 -6.18 5.36 -1.80
CA SER A 25 -4.94 6.05 -2.15
C SER A 25 -4.24 6.51 -0.87
N PRO A 26 -3.04 5.98 -0.55
CA PRO A 26 -2.39 6.24 0.72
C PRO A 26 -1.70 7.61 0.76
N VAL A 27 -1.94 8.37 1.83
CA VAL A 27 -1.35 9.68 2.07
C VAL A 27 -0.78 9.74 3.48
N MET A 28 0.52 9.98 3.61
CA MET A 28 1.13 10.27 4.92
C MET A 28 0.81 11.71 5.30
N THR A 29 0.35 11.94 6.53
CA THR A 29 -0.03 13.27 7.01
C THR A 29 0.80 13.71 8.21
N GLY A 30 0.92 15.02 8.38
CA GLY A 30 1.58 15.67 9.52
C GLY A 30 1.56 17.19 9.33
N GLY A 31 1.71 17.94 10.43
CA GLY A 31 1.66 19.40 10.38
C GLY A 31 0.24 19.97 10.21
N ASN A 32 -0.80 19.13 10.35
CA ASN A 32 -2.21 19.52 10.28
C ASN A 32 -2.84 19.69 11.67
N GLU A 33 -2.04 20.05 12.66
CA GLU A 33 -2.48 20.47 13.98
C GLU A 33 -3.01 21.92 13.92
N GLY A 34 -4.16 22.16 14.54
CA GLY A 34 -4.87 23.45 14.44
C GLY A 34 -5.76 23.54 13.19
N ILE A 35 -6.93 24.17 13.32
CA ILE A 35 -7.93 24.22 12.24
C ILE A 35 -7.45 25.09 11.05
N GLU A 36 -6.59 26.07 11.32
CA GLU A 36 -5.94 26.92 10.33
C GLU A 36 -4.95 26.17 9.43
N ASN A 37 -4.42 25.04 9.91
CA ASN A 37 -3.51 24.17 9.17
C ASN A 37 -4.22 22.92 8.62
N ALA A 38 -5.56 22.91 8.60
CA ALA A 38 -6.32 21.74 8.17
C ALA A 38 -5.89 21.25 6.78
N LEU A 39 -5.61 19.94 6.68
CA LEU A 39 -5.21 19.33 5.42
C LEU A 39 -6.39 19.37 4.44
N TYR A 40 -6.24 20.09 3.33
CA TYR A 40 -7.26 20.11 2.28
C TYR A 40 -7.30 18.78 1.53
N VAL A 41 -8.44 18.08 1.61
CA VAL A 41 -8.69 16.84 0.90
C VAL A 41 -9.30 17.16 -0.46
N GLN A 42 -8.51 16.93 -1.50
CA GLN A 42 -9.00 17.08 -2.87
C GLN A 42 -9.90 15.90 -3.25
N ASP A 43 -11.12 16.20 -3.72
CA ASP A 43 -12.16 15.21 -4.03
C ASP A 43 -12.45 14.27 -2.83
N PRO A 44 -13.31 14.69 -1.88
CA PRO A 44 -13.60 13.90 -0.68
C PRO A 44 -14.40 12.61 -0.98
N PHE A 45 -14.86 12.42 -2.22
CA PHE A 45 -15.58 11.21 -2.64
C PHE A 45 -14.63 10.13 -3.11
N LYS A 46 -13.43 10.49 -3.56
CA LYS A 46 -12.37 9.53 -3.87
C LYS A 46 -11.93 8.81 -2.61
N SER A 47 -11.67 7.52 -2.74
CA SER A 47 -11.22 6.63 -1.68
C SER A 47 -9.77 6.95 -1.28
N TRP A 48 -9.61 7.75 -0.23
CA TRP A 48 -8.33 8.13 0.37
C TRP A 48 -8.09 7.36 1.68
N ALA A 49 -6.83 7.13 2.02
CA ALA A 49 -6.40 6.68 3.34
C ALA A 49 -5.29 7.58 3.85
N PHE A 50 -5.60 8.39 4.84
CA PHE A 50 -4.66 9.28 5.51
C PHE A 50 -4.04 8.56 6.70
N TYR A 51 -2.71 8.56 6.76
CA TYR A 51 -1.94 7.93 7.82
C TYR A 51 -1.27 9.01 8.66
N GLY A 52 -1.85 9.27 9.82
CA GLY A 52 -1.43 10.31 10.76
C GLY A 52 -0.84 9.73 12.05
N THR A 53 -0.21 10.61 12.82
CA THR A 53 0.35 10.32 14.12
C THR A 53 -0.12 11.37 15.11
N PHE A 54 -0.65 10.93 16.24
CA PHE A 54 -0.84 11.77 17.41
C PHE A 54 0.48 11.84 18.19
N PRO A 55 1.11 13.02 18.32
CA PRO A 55 2.34 13.17 19.08
C PRO A 55 2.11 12.95 20.59
N ASP A 56 0.92 13.25 21.10
CA ASP A 56 0.56 13.14 22.51
C ASP A 56 -0.94 12.85 22.72
N ALA A 57 -1.35 12.57 23.96
CA ALA A 57 -2.75 12.59 24.37
C ALA A 57 -3.37 13.98 24.18
N GLY A 58 -4.62 14.05 23.73
CA GLY A 58 -5.31 15.31 23.44
C GLY A 58 -4.89 15.98 22.13
N SER A 59 -3.97 15.40 21.36
CA SER A 59 -3.60 15.92 20.04
C SER A 59 -4.81 15.93 19.09
N ILE A 60 -4.88 16.96 18.25
CA ILE A 60 -5.96 17.13 17.28
C ILE A 60 -5.37 17.42 15.90
N SER A 61 -5.80 16.65 14.91
CA SER A 61 -5.46 16.86 13.51
C SER A 61 -6.71 17.21 12.71
N TYR A 62 -6.63 18.20 11.84
CA TYR A 62 -7.77 18.66 11.04
C TYR A 62 -7.62 18.29 9.56
N TYR A 63 -8.73 17.88 8.98
CA TYR A 63 -8.92 17.63 7.56
C TYR A 63 -10.07 18.50 7.08
N GLN A 64 -9.94 19.16 5.94
CA GLN A 64 -10.97 20.04 5.39
C GLN A 64 -11.33 19.63 3.96
N PHE A 65 -12.59 19.81 3.58
CA PHE A 65 -13.09 19.51 2.25
C PHE A 65 -14.41 20.24 2.00
N ASP A 66 -14.76 20.42 0.72
CA ASP A 66 -16.01 21.08 0.34
C ASP A 66 -17.06 20.04 -0.08
N LEU A 67 -18.30 20.26 0.34
CA LEU A 67 -19.47 19.46 -0.04
C LEU A 67 -20.57 20.35 -0.63
N GLN A 68 -21.35 19.78 -1.54
CA GLN A 68 -22.62 20.33 -2.02
C GLN A 68 -23.80 19.72 -1.27
N GLU A 69 -24.98 20.33 -1.39
CA GLU A 69 -26.21 19.74 -0.86
C GLU A 69 -26.49 18.37 -1.51
N GLY A 70 -26.79 17.38 -0.67
CA GLY A 70 -27.02 15.99 -1.09
C GLY A 70 -25.74 15.16 -1.26
N ASP A 71 -24.56 15.77 -1.17
CA ASP A 71 -23.30 15.03 -1.21
C ASP A 71 -23.17 14.13 0.02
N ARG A 72 -22.73 12.91 -0.23
CA ARG A 72 -22.49 11.89 0.79
C ARG A 72 -21.01 11.84 1.13
N VAL A 73 -20.67 12.03 2.40
CA VAL A 73 -19.34 11.75 2.92
C VAL A 73 -19.38 10.48 3.76
N TRP A 74 -18.41 9.59 3.53
CA TRP A 74 -18.21 8.38 4.31
C TRP A 74 -16.78 8.36 4.81
N PHE A 75 -16.59 8.04 6.08
CA PHE A 75 -15.24 7.83 6.62
C PHE A 75 -15.20 6.72 7.67
N SER A 76 -14.01 6.17 7.85
CA SER A 76 -13.71 5.23 8.94
C SER A 76 -12.36 5.53 9.54
N VAL A 77 -12.22 5.22 10.83
CA VAL A 77 -10.97 5.44 11.56
C VAL A 77 -10.48 4.12 12.12
N PHE A 78 -9.18 3.89 11.94
CA PHE A 78 -8.52 2.68 12.41
C PHE A 78 -7.16 3.00 13.03
N THR A 79 -6.61 2.06 13.78
CA THR A 79 -5.23 2.14 14.29
C THR A 79 -4.48 0.84 14.01
N PRO A 80 -3.15 0.86 13.88
CA PRO A 80 -2.35 -0.35 13.64
C PRO A 80 -2.10 -1.16 14.93
N LYS A 81 -2.38 -0.55 16.08
CA LYS A 81 -2.24 -1.09 17.45
C LYS A 81 -3.38 -0.58 18.32
N GLN A 82 -3.68 -1.31 19.39
CA GLN A 82 -4.79 -1.00 20.30
C GLN A 82 -4.37 -0.12 21.50
N ASP A 83 -3.10 0.27 21.55
CA ASP A 83 -2.46 0.88 22.73
C ASP A 83 -2.62 2.40 22.73
N ASP A 84 -2.67 3.00 23.94
CA ASP A 84 -2.59 4.43 24.35
C ASP A 84 -3.31 5.51 23.52
N VAL A 85 -3.92 5.15 22.40
CA VAL A 85 -4.64 6.01 21.47
C VAL A 85 -6.09 5.58 21.48
N TYR A 86 -6.95 6.57 21.65
CA TYR A 86 -8.40 6.40 21.56
C TYR A 86 -8.92 7.44 20.58
N PRO A 87 -8.99 7.12 19.28
CA PRO A 87 -9.36 8.09 18.28
C PRO A 87 -10.86 8.40 18.36
N GLU A 88 -11.19 9.67 18.32
CA GLU A 88 -12.53 10.22 18.14
C GLU A 88 -12.52 11.12 16.91
N ALA A 89 -13.63 11.16 16.18
CA ALA A 89 -13.78 12.08 15.06
C ALA A 89 -14.86 13.11 15.41
N VAL A 90 -14.62 14.38 15.07
CA VAL A 90 -15.64 15.42 15.11
C VAL A 90 -15.84 15.92 13.69
N LEU A 91 -17.04 15.71 13.14
CA LEU A 91 -17.41 16.30 11.86
C LEU A 91 -18.00 17.68 12.10
N ILE A 92 -17.46 18.69 11.44
CA ILE A 92 -17.81 20.11 11.63
C ILE A 92 -18.21 20.68 10.28
N GLY A 93 -19.24 21.52 10.23
CA GLY A 93 -19.63 22.19 9.00
C GLY A 93 -21.01 22.84 9.05
N PRO A 94 -21.42 23.50 7.96
CA PRO A 94 -22.66 24.24 7.91
C PRO A 94 -23.87 23.30 7.95
N GLY A 95 -24.93 23.74 8.63
CA GLY A 95 -26.20 23.02 8.73
C GLY A 95 -26.17 21.73 9.56
N ILE A 96 -25.05 21.40 10.20
CA ILE A 96 -24.99 20.26 11.13
C ILE A 96 -25.71 20.66 12.42
N GLU A 97 -26.84 20.00 12.73
CA GLU A 97 -27.56 20.18 14.00
C GLU A 97 -27.13 19.17 15.08
N GLY A 98 -26.02 18.46 14.83
CA GLY A 98 -25.51 17.43 15.72
C GLY A 98 -25.07 17.95 17.09
N GLY A 99 -24.67 17.01 17.94
CA GLY A 99 -24.18 17.30 19.28
C GLY A 99 -23.26 16.21 19.79
N GLY A 100 -22.87 16.34 21.05
CA GLY A 100 -21.90 15.49 21.71
C GLY A 100 -20.98 16.33 22.58
N GLU A 101 -20.24 15.68 23.48
CA GLU A 101 -19.28 16.37 24.32
C GLU A 101 -18.00 16.64 23.52
N LEU A 102 -17.77 17.90 23.17
CA LEU A 102 -16.55 18.31 22.48
C LEU A 102 -15.33 18.09 23.36
N ALA A 103 -14.33 17.42 22.81
CA ALA A 103 -13.03 17.34 23.44
C ALA A 103 -12.40 18.74 23.58
N PRO A 104 -11.70 19.03 24.69
CA PRO A 104 -10.98 20.28 24.86
C PRO A 104 -10.00 20.54 23.70
N GLY A 105 -10.00 21.77 23.18
CA GLY A 105 -9.12 22.19 22.09
C GLY A 105 -9.68 21.98 20.68
N VAL A 106 -10.83 21.29 20.53
CA VAL A 106 -11.53 21.25 19.24
C VAL A 106 -12.12 22.63 18.94
N VAL A 107 -11.79 23.18 17.77
CA VAL A 107 -12.28 24.48 17.31
C VAL A 107 -13.45 24.27 16.36
N VAL A 108 -14.57 24.93 16.64
CA VAL A 108 -15.73 25.01 15.74
C VAL A 108 -15.83 26.45 15.25
N LEU A 109 -15.79 26.65 13.94
CA LEU A 109 -15.89 27.98 13.34
C LEU A 109 -17.30 28.57 13.55
N PRO A 110 -17.44 29.91 13.55
CA PRO A 110 -18.76 30.55 13.57
C PRO A 110 -19.67 30.00 12.47
N ASP A 111 -20.97 29.93 12.76
CA ASP A 111 -22.03 29.46 11.85
C ASP A 111 -21.94 27.98 11.43
N ASN A 112 -20.92 27.24 11.91
CA ASN A 112 -20.84 25.79 11.77
C ASN A 112 -21.40 25.09 13.01
N GLY A 113 -22.09 23.99 12.76
CA GLY A 113 -22.37 23.01 13.80
C GLY A 113 -21.39 21.85 13.74
N TYR A 114 -21.58 20.87 14.62
CA TYR A 114 -20.71 19.71 14.70
C TYR A 114 -21.45 18.46 15.17
N ILE A 115 -20.86 17.30 14.90
CA ILE A 115 -21.26 16.04 15.52
C ILE A 115 -20.02 15.29 16.00
N VAL A 116 -20.08 14.83 17.25
CA VAL A 116 -19.03 13.98 17.82
C VAL A 116 -19.34 12.53 17.47
N VAL A 117 -18.39 11.88 16.81
CA VAL A 117 -18.46 10.46 16.44
C VAL A 117 -17.46 9.72 17.34
N PRO A 118 -17.93 9.13 18.45
CA PRO A 118 -17.05 8.44 19.38
C PRO A 118 -16.47 7.17 18.74
N GLY A 119 -15.17 6.96 18.92
CA GLY A 119 -14.55 5.68 18.63
C GLY A 119 -15.01 4.62 19.65
N THR A 120 -15.34 3.42 19.20
CA THR A 120 -15.54 2.28 20.09
C THR A 120 -14.29 1.42 20.05
N LYS A 121 -13.72 1.08 21.21
CA LYS A 121 -12.55 0.22 21.28
C LYS A 121 -12.88 -1.15 20.70
N PRO A 122 -12.26 -1.57 19.58
CA PRO A 122 -12.53 -2.88 19.00
C PRO A 122 -11.89 -3.98 19.86
N ASP A 123 -12.58 -5.11 20.00
CA ASP A 123 -12.10 -6.28 20.75
C ASP A 123 -10.94 -7.00 20.04
N HIS A 124 -10.95 -6.99 18.71
CA HIS A 124 -9.98 -7.67 17.86
C HIS A 124 -9.71 -6.86 16.59
N PRO A 125 -8.52 -6.99 15.98
CA PRO A 125 -8.22 -6.35 14.71
C PRO A 125 -8.84 -7.10 13.53
N GLU A 126 -9.14 -6.38 12.46
CA GLU A 126 -9.53 -6.91 11.16
C GLU A 126 -8.31 -7.13 10.26
N TYR A 127 -8.34 -8.18 9.44
CA TYR A 127 -7.28 -8.48 8.47
C TYR A 127 -7.50 -7.70 7.16
N GLU A 128 -6.54 -6.84 6.81
CA GLU A 128 -6.54 -6.10 5.55
C GLU A 128 -5.75 -6.89 4.48
N PRO A 129 -6.37 -7.34 3.38
CA PRO A 129 -5.76 -8.29 2.47
C PRO A 129 -4.84 -7.71 1.37
N PHE A 130 -4.98 -6.44 0.99
CA PHE A 130 -4.20 -5.86 -0.11
C PHE A 130 -2.78 -5.48 0.34
N THR A 131 -2.69 -4.97 1.55
CA THR A 131 -1.48 -4.59 2.27
C THR A 131 -1.44 -5.33 3.61
N PRO A 132 -1.31 -6.67 3.63
CA PRO A 132 -1.47 -7.54 4.81
C PRO A 132 -1.19 -6.85 6.14
N ALA A 133 -2.24 -6.45 6.85
CA ALA A 133 -2.16 -5.68 8.09
C ALA A 133 -3.27 -6.08 9.06
N ALA A 134 -3.06 -5.75 10.34
CA ALA A 134 -4.05 -5.93 11.39
C ALA A 134 -4.54 -4.55 11.83
N ASN A 135 -5.76 -4.20 11.45
CA ASN A 135 -6.34 -2.88 11.68
C ASN A 135 -7.41 -2.95 12.76
N TYR A 136 -7.26 -2.16 13.82
CA TYR A 136 -8.28 -1.98 14.84
C TYR A 136 -9.25 -0.90 14.34
N GLN A 137 -10.45 -1.31 13.89
CA GLN A 137 -11.48 -0.39 13.39
C GLN A 137 -12.24 0.22 14.56
N TRP A 138 -12.18 1.55 14.71
CA TRP A 138 -12.77 2.26 15.86
C TRP A 138 -14.15 2.81 15.58
N LEU A 139 -14.34 3.37 14.38
CA LEU A 139 -15.60 3.97 13.96
C LEU A 139 -15.74 3.94 12.45
N LYS A 140 -17.00 3.96 12.01
CA LYS A 140 -17.42 4.17 10.63
C LYS A 140 -18.60 5.13 10.68
N TYR A 141 -18.60 6.15 9.84
CA TYR A 141 -19.63 7.16 9.85
C TYR A 141 -19.96 7.64 8.45
N GLU A 142 -21.22 7.97 8.25
CA GLU A 142 -21.74 8.48 6.99
C GLU A 142 -22.60 9.71 7.27
N TYR A 143 -22.45 10.73 6.45
CA TYR A 143 -23.19 11.97 6.54
C TYR A 143 -23.59 12.45 5.15
N ILE A 144 -24.79 13.02 5.06
CA ILE A 144 -25.30 13.65 3.84
C ILE A 144 -25.39 15.15 4.12
N ALA A 145 -24.69 15.96 3.33
CA ALA A 145 -24.66 17.40 3.51
C ALA A 145 -26.03 18.01 3.19
N GLY A 146 -26.63 18.69 4.17
CA GLY A 146 -27.87 19.46 3.98
C GLY A 146 -27.63 20.89 3.50
N VAL A 147 -26.40 21.41 3.62
CA VAL A 147 -26.04 22.78 3.23
C VAL A 147 -24.70 22.75 2.51
N PRO A 148 -24.55 23.41 1.36
CA PRO A 148 -23.26 23.46 0.67
C PRO A 148 -22.25 24.30 1.47
N GLY A 149 -20.98 23.89 1.47
CA GLY A 149 -19.90 24.65 2.08
C GLY A 149 -18.71 23.79 2.49
N THR A 150 -17.84 24.39 3.31
CA THR A 150 -16.63 23.75 3.81
C THR A 150 -16.91 22.97 5.10
N TYR A 151 -16.51 21.71 5.08
CA TYR A 151 -16.60 20.78 6.19
C TYR A 151 -15.21 20.40 6.69
N TYR A 152 -15.14 19.98 7.95
CA TYR A 152 -13.92 19.53 8.59
C TYR A 152 -14.14 18.20 9.32
N ILE A 153 -13.12 17.35 9.32
CA ILE A 153 -13.01 16.25 10.28
C ILE A 153 -11.85 16.58 11.21
N ALA A 154 -12.15 16.76 12.49
CA ALA A 154 -11.13 16.85 13.54
C ALA A 154 -10.93 15.45 14.13
N MET A 155 -9.72 14.91 13.96
CA MET A 155 -9.28 13.67 14.57
C MET A 155 -8.65 13.94 15.92
N VAL A 156 -9.22 13.40 16.99
CA VAL A 156 -8.82 13.68 18.37
C VAL A 156 -8.28 12.42 19.02
N ASN A 157 -7.15 12.53 19.71
CA ASN A 157 -6.65 11.48 20.58
C ASN A 157 -7.19 11.61 22.01
N LYS A 158 -8.20 10.82 22.37
CA LYS A 158 -8.72 10.74 23.75
C LYS A 158 -8.01 9.67 24.60
N GLY A 159 -6.91 9.14 24.08
CA GLY A 159 -6.10 8.15 24.78
C GLY A 159 -5.19 8.77 25.84
N THR A 160 -4.24 7.97 26.28
CA THR A 160 -3.29 8.27 27.35
C THR A 160 -1.89 8.62 26.86
N GLY A 161 -1.60 8.42 25.57
CA GLY A 161 -0.27 8.62 25.02
C GLY A 161 -0.24 8.78 23.50
N PRO A 162 0.97 8.82 22.91
CA PRO A 162 1.16 8.96 21.48
C PRO A 162 0.71 7.72 20.70
N GLY A 163 0.44 7.90 19.40
CA GLY A 163 0.38 6.77 18.49
C GLY A 163 -0.29 7.10 17.16
N ASN A 164 -0.52 6.06 16.37
CA ASN A 164 -0.83 6.18 14.95
C ASN A 164 -2.31 5.92 14.69
N TYR A 165 -2.91 6.73 13.81
CA TYR A 165 -4.29 6.57 13.35
C TYR A 165 -4.38 6.68 11.83
N GLY A 166 -5.31 5.92 11.26
CA GLY A 166 -5.68 5.95 9.86
C GLY A 166 -7.07 6.54 9.73
N LEU A 167 -7.25 7.49 8.81
CA LEU A 167 -8.54 8.01 8.39
C LEU A 167 -8.78 7.61 6.94
N ALA A 168 -9.68 6.65 6.72
CA ALA A 168 -10.18 6.37 5.38
C ALA A 168 -11.37 7.28 5.09
N LEU A 169 -11.34 8.00 3.96
CA LEU A 169 -12.36 8.97 3.55
C LEU A 169 -12.74 8.69 2.10
N GLY A 170 -14.04 8.81 1.80
CA GLY A 170 -14.57 8.62 0.45
C GLY A 170 -14.80 7.15 0.09
N PHE A 171 -15.33 6.92 -1.11
CA PHE A 171 -15.85 5.60 -1.55
C PHE A 171 -15.64 5.30 -3.05
N ARG A 172 -15.20 6.28 -3.86
CA ARG A 172 -14.90 6.08 -5.28
C ARG A 172 -13.45 5.64 -5.47
N GLU A 173 -13.27 4.45 -6.03
CA GLU A 173 -11.95 3.88 -6.30
C GLU A 173 -11.40 4.41 -7.63
N GLU A 174 -10.70 5.56 -7.57
CA GLU A 174 -10.10 6.21 -8.74
C GLU A 174 -8.61 6.47 -8.50
N PHE A 175 -7.74 6.03 -9.41
CA PHE A 175 -6.29 6.19 -9.29
C PHE A 175 -5.70 6.85 -10.53
N THR A 176 -4.94 7.91 -10.33
CA THR A 176 -4.08 8.48 -11.37
C THR A 176 -2.88 7.56 -11.63
N LEU A 177 -2.26 7.70 -12.80
CA LEU A 177 -1.03 6.95 -13.12
C LEU A 177 0.10 7.25 -12.12
N ALA A 178 0.22 8.50 -11.68
CA ALA A 178 1.25 8.90 -10.72
C ALA A 178 1.02 8.21 -9.36
N GLU A 179 -0.21 8.23 -8.85
CA GLU A 179 -0.56 7.52 -7.62
C GLU A 179 -0.29 6.02 -7.74
N TRP A 180 -0.73 5.43 -8.85
CA TRP A 180 -0.50 4.02 -9.15
C TRP A 180 1.00 3.67 -9.12
N ILE A 181 1.88 4.48 -9.73
CA ILE A 181 3.33 4.23 -9.73
C ILE A 181 3.92 4.34 -8.32
N MET A 182 3.39 5.25 -7.50
CA MET A 182 3.90 5.53 -6.15
C MET A 182 3.44 4.53 -5.08
N ILE A 183 2.42 3.70 -5.36
CA ILE A 183 1.86 2.74 -4.40
C ILE A 183 2.95 1.92 -3.67
N PRO A 184 3.96 1.33 -4.32
CA PRO A 184 4.94 0.50 -3.60
C PRO A 184 5.81 1.29 -2.63
N ILE A 185 6.09 2.55 -2.94
CA ILE A 185 6.83 3.46 -2.05
C ILE A 185 5.93 3.82 -0.86
N SER A 186 4.68 4.17 -1.13
CA SER A 186 3.70 4.50 -0.09
C SER A 186 3.47 3.32 0.86
N ILE A 187 3.38 2.08 0.35
CA ILE A 187 3.27 0.87 1.19
C ILE A 187 4.46 0.75 2.14
N GLY A 188 5.68 1.03 1.68
CA GLY A 188 6.87 1.06 2.54
C GLY A 188 6.73 2.02 3.71
N ASN A 189 6.22 3.24 3.44
CA ASN A 189 5.95 4.23 4.48
C ASN A 189 4.83 3.78 5.42
N VAL A 190 3.76 3.18 4.90
CA VAL A 190 2.67 2.60 5.70
C VAL A 190 3.22 1.52 6.63
N ARG A 191 4.16 0.67 6.19
CA ARG A 191 4.78 -0.33 7.07
C ARG A 191 5.55 0.27 8.22
N VAL A 192 6.28 1.36 7.97
CA VAL A 192 6.98 2.08 9.03
C VAL A 192 5.98 2.70 10.00
N TRP A 193 4.92 3.31 9.47
CA TRP A 193 3.80 3.84 10.25
C TRP A 193 3.07 2.76 11.07
N GLU A 194 2.93 1.52 10.58
CA GLU A 194 2.38 0.40 11.36
C GLU A 194 3.32 -0.04 12.51
N GLY A 195 4.57 0.42 12.51
CA GLY A 195 5.60 0.12 13.50
C GLY A 195 6.69 -0.84 13.03
N SER A 196 6.79 -1.13 11.72
CA SER A 196 7.94 -1.87 11.17
C SER A 196 9.18 -0.98 11.21
N SER A 197 10.35 -1.56 11.52
CA SER A 197 11.58 -0.77 11.48
C SER A 197 11.95 -0.41 10.03
N PRO A 198 12.43 0.82 9.74
CA PRO A 198 12.91 1.18 8.41
C PRO A 198 14.03 0.24 7.93
N ALA A 199 14.88 -0.22 8.85
CA ALA A 199 15.93 -1.20 8.58
C ALA A 199 15.36 -2.53 8.10
N PHE A 200 14.20 -2.98 8.58
CA PHE A 200 13.56 -4.19 8.08
C PHE A 200 12.91 -3.95 6.70
N VAL A 201 12.15 -2.86 6.55
CA VAL A 201 11.43 -2.53 5.30
C VAL A 201 12.39 -2.39 4.12
N VAL A 202 13.54 -1.75 4.31
CA VAL A 202 14.55 -1.55 3.25
C VAL A 202 15.62 -2.65 3.26
N GLY A 203 16.08 -3.07 4.45
CA GLY A 203 17.17 -4.01 4.58
C GLY A 203 16.82 -5.42 4.15
N PHE A 204 15.57 -5.88 4.36
CA PHE A 204 15.15 -7.22 3.92
C PHE A 204 15.29 -7.42 2.39
N PRO A 205 14.72 -6.56 1.52
CA PRO A 205 14.88 -6.75 0.09
C PRO A 205 16.33 -6.58 -0.37
N VAL A 206 17.08 -5.64 0.22
CA VAL A 206 18.52 -5.47 -0.06
C VAL A 206 19.30 -6.73 0.31
N PHE A 207 19.03 -7.33 1.46
CA PHE A 207 19.66 -8.57 1.91
C PHE A 207 19.40 -9.72 0.92
N VAL A 208 18.15 -9.94 0.52
CA VAL A 208 17.79 -11.00 -0.44
C VAL A 208 18.50 -10.80 -1.78
N VAL A 209 18.54 -9.56 -2.28
CA VAL A 209 19.23 -9.25 -3.54
C VAL A 209 20.74 -9.47 -3.39
N LEU A 210 21.38 -8.91 -2.36
CA LEU A 210 22.84 -9.03 -2.18
C LEU A 210 23.28 -10.49 -2.05
N PHE A 211 22.66 -11.25 -1.14
CA PHE A 211 23.01 -12.67 -0.94
C PHE A 211 22.67 -13.52 -2.16
N GLY A 212 21.54 -13.25 -2.81
CA GLY A 212 21.17 -13.93 -4.05
C GLY A 212 22.16 -13.68 -5.17
N MET A 213 22.63 -12.43 -5.33
CA MET A 213 23.65 -12.07 -6.30
C MET A 213 24.98 -12.75 -5.98
N VAL A 214 25.46 -12.66 -4.74
CA VAL A 214 26.70 -13.34 -4.32
C VAL A 214 26.61 -14.84 -4.58
N TYR A 215 25.49 -15.48 -4.26
CA TYR A 215 25.28 -16.89 -4.58
C TYR A 215 25.36 -17.17 -6.09
N LEU A 216 24.61 -16.44 -6.92
CA LEU A 216 24.52 -16.68 -8.36
C LEU A 216 25.84 -16.45 -9.11
N PHE A 217 26.65 -15.48 -8.68
CA PHE A 217 27.88 -15.06 -9.36
C PHE A 217 29.16 -15.62 -8.74
N ARG A 218 29.12 -16.17 -7.52
CA ARG A 218 30.32 -16.67 -6.83
C ARG A 218 30.27 -18.11 -6.35
N PHE A 219 29.10 -18.58 -5.89
CA PHE A 219 28.99 -19.86 -5.17
C PHE A 219 28.17 -20.92 -5.90
N LYS A 220 27.36 -20.53 -6.88
CA LYS A 220 26.67 -21.48 -7.76
C LYS A 220 27.70 -22.38 -8.46
N LYS A 221 27.38 -23.67 -8.61
CA LYS A 221 28.26 -24.68 -9.27
C LYS A 221 28.83 -24.21 -10.61
N GLU A 222 27.98 -23.55 -11.39
CA GLU A 222 28.36 -22.83 -12.61
C GLU A 222 27.95 -21.37 -12.41
N PRO A 223 28.86 -20.51 -11.94
CA PRO A 223 28.57 -19.10 -11.72
C PRO A 223 28.12 -18.42 -13.01
N LEU A 224 27.20 -17.46 -12.88
CA LEU A 224 26.79 -16.68 -14.04
C LEU A 224 27.91 -15.73 -14.48
N PRO A 225 28.07 -15.48 -15.79
CA PRO A 225 28.99 -14.46 -16.28
C PRO A 225 28.46 -13.08 -15.91
N ILE A 226 29.38 -12.17 -15.56
CA ILE A 226 29.05 -10.79 -15.18
C ILE A 226 28.88 -9.96 -16.46
N HIS A 227 27.64 -9.79 -16.88
CA HIS A 227 27.22 -8.92 -17.98
C HIS A 227 26.06 -8.03 -17.52
N PRO A 228 25.84 -6.88 -18.16
CA PRO A 228 24.77 -5.96 -17.76
C PRO A 228 23.39 -6.62 -17.68
N GLU A 229 23.03 -7.48 -18.64
CA GLU A 229 21.75 -8.18 -18.69
C GLU A 229 21.62 -9.32 -17.67
N THR A 230 22.72 -9.98 -17.31
CA THR A 230 22.70 -11.03 -16.28
C THR A 230 22.63 -10.41 -14.89
N LEU A 231 23.34 -9.30 -14.65
CA LEU A 231 23.26 -8.53 -13.41
C LEU A 231 21.84 -7.97 -13.21
N ALA A 232 21.34 -7.21 -14.19
CA ALA A 232 20.03 -6.57 -14.08
C ALA A 232 18.89 -7.60 -13.98
N GLY A 233 18.92 -8.65 -14.83
CA GLY A 233 17.90 -9.69 -14.77
C GLY A 233 17.93 -10.51 -13.47
N SER A 234 19.12 -10.78 -12.91
CA SER A 234 19.24 -11.47 -11.62
C SER A 234 18.74 -10.62 -10.47
N ALA A 235 19.18 -9.35 -10.40
CA ALA A 235 18.74 -8.41 -9.38
C ALA A 235 17.22 -8.18 -9.46
N GLY A 236 16.69 -8.00 -10.66
CA GLY A 236 15.24 -7.87 -10.90
C GLY A 236 14.46 -9.11 -10.47
N GLY A 237 14.91 -10.31 -10.84
CA GLY A 237 14.29 -11.56 -10.40
C GLY A 237 14.31 -11.75 -8.87
N LEU A 238 15.43 -11.40 -8.22
CA LEU A 238 15.57 -11.45 -6.76
C LEU A 238 14.68 -10.42 -6.05
N MET A 239 14.49 -9.23 -6.62
CA MET A 239 13.55 -8.23 -6.08
C MET A 239 12.10 -8.73 -6.05
N TYR A 240 11.69 -9.52 -7.04
CA TYR A 240 10.35 -10.13 -7.06
C TYR A 240 10.20 -11.17 -5.94
N LEU A 241 11.23 -12.00 -5.74
CA LEU A 241 11.26 -12.98 -4.65
C LEU A 241 11.28 -12.28 -3.29
N ALA A 242 12.04 -11.20 -3.15
CA ALA A 242 12.09 -10.38 -1.97
C ALA A 242 10.72 -9.78 -1.63
N GLY A 243 10.05 -9.15 -2.61
CA GLY A 243 8.70 -8.59 -2.39
C GLY A 243 7.69 -9.67 -1.97
N SER A 244 7.74 -10.85 -2.58
CA SER A 244 6.88 -11.98 -2.21
C SER A 244 7.15 -12.46 -0.78
N GLY A 245 8.43 -12.62 -0.42
CA GLY A 245 8.84 -13.04 0.92
C GLY A 245 8.46 -12.01 1.98
N PHE A 246 8.65 -10.72 1.69
CA PHE A 246 8.26 -9.63 2.58
C PHE A 246 6.75 -9.62 2.81
N MET A 247 5.96 -9.71 1.75
CA MET A 247 4.49 -9.75 1.85
C MET A 247 4.01 -10.98 2.63
N LEU A 248 4.64 -12.14 2.47
CA LEU A 248 4.34 -13.34 3.27
C LEU A 248 4.63 -13.10 4.75
N ILE A 249 5.77 -12.51 5.11
CA ILE A 249 6.11 -12.20 6.50
C ILE A 249 5.08 -11.24 7.11
N GLN A 250 4.71 -10.19 6.38
CA GLN A 250 3.67 -9.25 6.84
C GLN A 250 2.32 -9.95 7.02
N ALA A 251 1.93 -10.82 6.09
CA ALA A 251 0.67 -11.56 6.16
C ALA A 251 0.63 -12.51 7.36
N LEU A 252 1.71 -13.25 7.62
CA LEU A 252 1.83 -14.09 8.80
C LEU A 252 1.77 -13.25 10.08
N THR A 253 2.43 -12.09 10.10
CA THR A 253 2.41 -11.18 11.26
C THR A 253 1.03 -10.62 11.54
N ALA A 254 0.28 -10.23 10.51
CA ALA A 254 -1.10 -9.79 10.63
C ALA A 254 -2.01 -10.94 11.12
N MET A 255 -1.88 -12.15 10.54
CA MET A 255 -2.66 -13.32 10.97
C MET A 255 -2.38 -13.77 12.40
N MET A 256 -1.16 -13.56 12.92
CA MET A 256 -0.87 -13.80 14.34
C MET A 256 -1.70 -12.90 15.28
N LYS A 257 -2.16 -11.73 14.80
CA LYS A 257 -2.99 -10.79 15.55
C LYS A 257 -4.48 -10.97 15.28
N THR A 258 -4.86 -11.21 14.03
CA THR A 258 -6.27 -11.28 13.59
C THR A 258 -6.86 -12.69 13.65
N GLY A 259 -6.01 -13.72 13.77
CA GLY A 259 -6.40 -15.09 13.45
C GLY A 259 -6.51 -15.33 11.94
N PHE A 260 -6.97 -16.52 11.56
CA PHE A 260 -7.15 -16.89 10.16
C PHE A 260 -8.35 -16.14 9.56
N ALA A 261 -8.11 -15.44 8.45
CA ALA A 261 -9.13 -14.71 7.71
C ALA A 261 -9.26 -15.27 6.29
N GLY A 262 -10.49 -15.51 5.81
CA GLY A 262 -10.72 -15.99 4.44
C GLY A 262 -10.21 -15.02 3.36
N SER A 263 -10.16 -13.73 3.67
CA SER A 263 -9.59 -12.68 2.82
C SER A 263 -8.08 -12.86 2.55
N PHE A 264 -7.36 -13.67 3.34
CA PHE A 264 -5.96 -14.06 3.06
C PHE A 264 -5.79 -14.68 1.66
N ALA A 265 -6.82 -15.30 1.08
CA ALA A 265 -6.75 -15.84 -0.27
C ALA A 265 -6.35 -14.77 -1.31
N VAL A 266 -6.80 -13.53 -1.12
CA VAL A 266 -6.42 -12.39 -1.97
C VAL A 266 -4.93 -12.09 -1.82
N THR A 267 -4.44 -12.00 -0.57
CA THR A 267 -3.01 -11.80 -0.28
C THR A 267 -2.14 -12.93 -0.85
N ALA A 268 -2.61 -14.18 -0.78
CA ALA A 268 -1.90 -15.32 -1.33
C ALA A 268 -1.70 -15.19 -2.85
N VAL A 269 -2.69 -14.66 -3.59
CA VAL A 269 -2.54 -14.37 -5.02
C VAL A 269 -1.44 -13.32 -5.25
N PHE A 270 -1.43 -12.23 -4.47
CA PHE A 270 -0.40 -11.19 -4.55
C PHE A 270 1.00 -11.67 -4.13
N ILE A 271 1.12 -12.70 -3.31
CA ILE A 271 2.40 -13.36 -3.00
C ILE A 271 2.83 -14.28 -4.16
N LEU A 272 1.90 -15.06 -4.71
CA LEU A 272 2.22 -16.10 -5.69
C LEU A 272 2.59 -15.55 -7.06
N ILE A 273 1.94 -14.46 -7.53
CA ILE A 273 2.22 -13.88 -8.85
C ILE A 273 3.69 -13.42 -8.93
N PRO A 274 4.20 -12.52 -8.06
CA PRO A 274 5.58 -12.08 -8.12
C PRO A 274 6.55 -13.23 -7.84
N LEU A 275 6.19 -14.19 -6.98
CA LEU A 275 7.03 -15.35 -6.71
C LEU A 275 7.28 -16.18 -7.97
N VAL A 276 6.21 -16.55 -8.68
CA VAL A 276 6.30 -17.32 -9.92
C VAL A 276 7.07 -16.53 -10.99
N MET A 277 6.76 -15.24 -11.14
CA MET A 277 7.45 -14.38 -12.09
C MET A 277 8.95 -14.26 -11.78
N GLY A 278 9.33 -14.03 -10.52
CA GLY A 278 10.71 -13.96 -10.06
C GLY A 278 11.49 -15.25 -10.35
N VAL A 279 10.90 -16.41 -10.07
CA VAL A 279 11.47 -17.72 -10.43
C VAL A 279 11.66 -17.86 -11.94
N LEU A 280 10.68 -17.44 -12.75
CA LEU A 280 10.77 -17.49 -14.21
C LEU A 280 11.86 -16.56 -14.75
N ILE A 281 11.96 -15.34 -14.22
CA ILE A 281 13.02 -14.38 -14.57
C ILE A 281 14.39 -15.01 -14.30
N LEU A 282 14.64 -15.48 -13.08
CA LEU A 282 15.91 -16.10 -12.71
C LEU A 282 16.21 -17.34 -13.56
N ARG A 283 15.19 -18.16 -13.85
CA ARG A 283 15.34 -19.32 -14.74
C ARG A 283 15.79 -18.90 -16.13
N TYR A 284 15.20 -17.85 -16.71
CA TYR A 284 15.59 -17.36 -18.03
C TYR A 284 16.96 -16.67 -18.04
N VAL A 285 17.36 -16.07 -16.91
CA VAL A 285 18.72 -15.55 -16.75
C VAL A 285 19.75 -16.68 -16.69
N ILE A 286 19.48 -17.71 -15.89
CA ILE A 286 20.40 -18.82 -15.65
C ILE A 286 20.47 -19.78 -16.83
N ARG A 287 19.33 -20.06 -17.47
CA ARG A 287 19.21 -21.01 -18.58
C ARG A 287 18.70 -20.28 -19.82
N PRO A 288 19.57 -19.98 -20.80
CA PRO A 288 19.17 -19.36 -22.05
C PRO A 288 18.00 -20.11 -22.68
N ALA A 289 17.00 -19.36 -23.13
CA ALA A 289 15.82 -19.90 -23.79
C ALA A 289 15.57 -19.14 -25.08
N ARG A 290 14.91 -19.80 -26.05
CA ARG A 290 14.44 -19.12 -27.26
C ARG A 290 13.59 -17.91 -26.88
N TYR A 291 13.85 -16.76 -27.54
CA TYR A 291 13.18 -15.48 -27.28
C TYR A 291 13.33 -14.96 -25.84
N ARG A 292 14.49 -15.18 -25.21
CA ARG A 292 14.76 -14.71 -23.83
C ARG A 292 14.49 -13.22 -23.63
N GLY A 293 14.96 -12.36 -24.54
CA GLY A 293 14.73 -10.91 -24.45
C GLY A 293 13.25 -10.53 -24.39
N VAL A 294 12.44 -11.06 -25.33
CA VAL A 294 10.98 -10.85 -25.36
C VAL A 294 10.30 -11.35 -24.09
N LYS A 295 10.70 -12.52 -23.57
CA LYS A 295 10.13 -13.07 -22.33
C LYS A 295 10.41 -12.19 -21.12
N LEU A 296 11.63 -11.64 -21.01
CA LEU A 296 11.98 -10.72 -19.95
C LEU A 296 11.21 -9.40 -20.09
N LEU A 297 11.06 -8.85 -21.30
CA LEU A 297 10.20 -7.68 -21.52
C LEU A 297 8.76 -7.91 -21.08
N LEU A 298 8.17 -9.06 -21.42
CA LEU A 298 6.81 -9.39 -21.00
C LEU A 298 6.71 -9.53 -19.47
N LEU A 299 7.66 -10.21 -18.83
CA LEU A 299 7.66 -10.36 -17.35
C LEU A 299 7.94 -9.05 -16.62
N GLY A 300 8.74 -8.17 -17.21
CA GLY A 300 8.96 -6.82 -16.69
C GLY A 300 7.70 -5.95 -16.84
N GLY A 301 7.08 -5.93 -18.03
CA GLY A 301 5.84 -5.18 -18.26
C GLY A 301 4.69 -5.66 -17.36
N LEU A 302 4.48 -6.98 -17.25
CA LEU A 302 3.50 -7.55 -16.32
C LEU A 302 3.86 -7.24 -14.86
N GLY A 303 5.15 -7.21 -14.53
CA GLY A 303 5.60 -6.96 -13.17
C GLY A 303 5.37 -5.53 -12.74
N LEU A 304 5.49 -4.56 -13.66
CA LEU A 304 5.03 -3.20 -13.41
C LEU A 304 3.53 -3.25 -13.06
N ALA A 305 2.70 -3.86 -13.91
CA ALA A 305 1.25 -3.89 -13.76
C ALA A 305 0.74 -4.45 -12.41
N VAL A 306 1.52 -5.27 -11.73
CA VAL A 306 1.18 -5.87 -10.43
C VAL A 306 2.11 -5.43 -9.30
N TRP A 307 2.93 -4.39 -9.52
CA TRP A 307 3.94 -3.88 -8.60
C TRP A 307 4.93 -4.91 -8.04
N ALA A 308 5.17 -5.98 -8.79
CA ALA A 308 6.13 -7.00 -8.39
C ALA A 308 7.52 -6.38 -8.23
N GLY A 309 8.21 -6.63 -7.12
CA GLY A 309 9.58 -6.16 -6.92
C GLY A 309 9.76 -4.64 -6.85
N TYR A 310 8.79 -3.91 -6.28
CA TYR A 310 8.91 -2.48 -5.93
C TYR A 310 9.24 -1.53 -7.09
N VAL A 311 8.70 -1.76 -8.30
CA VAL A 311 8.95 -1.01 -9.55
C VAL A 311 10.39 -1.13 -10.09
N ALA A 312 11.40 -1.05 -9.22
CA ALA A 312 12.80 -1.22 -9.56
C ALA A 312 13.09 -2.60 -10.18
N GLY A 313 12.53 -3.67 -9.62
CA GLY A 313 12.67 -5.01 -10.18
C GLY A 313 12.22 -5.09 -11.64
N PRO A 314 10.98 -4.70 -11.98
CA PRO A 314 10.46 -4.69 -13.33
C PRO A 314 11.31 -3.86 -14.30
N ILE A 315 11.76 -2.67 -13.90
CA ILE A 315 12.65 -1.82 -14.70
C ILE A 315 13.96 -2.54 -15.05
N LEU A 316 14.59 -3.19 -14.06
CA LEU A 316 15.82 -3.96 -14.27
C LEU A 316 15.60 -5.15 -15.22
N VAL A 317 14.44 -5.82 -15.13
CA VAL A 317 14.09 -6.93 -16.01
C VAL A 317 13.83 -6.45 -17.44
N ILE A 318 13.15 -5.32 -17.62
CA ILE A 318 12.94 -4.69 -18.93
C ILE A 318 14.28 -4.34 -19.55
N PHE A 319 15.17 -3.70 -18.80
CA PHE A 319 16.52 -3.36 -19.25
C PHE A 319 17.30 -4.60 -19.72
N ALA A 320 17.28 -5.68 -18.93
CA ALA A 320 17.91 -6.95 -19.32
C ALA A 320 17.31 -7.53 -20.62
N GLY A 321 15.98 -7.42 -20.76
CA GLY A 321 15.26 -7.85 -21.96
C GLY A 321 15.66 -7.05 -23.22
N LEU A 322 15.70 -5.72 -23.12
CA LEU A 322 16.12 -4.82 -24.20
C LEU A 322 17.55 -5.11 -24.62
N LYS A 323 18.49 -5.22 -23.67
CA LYS A 323 19.90 -5.47 -23.96
C LYS A 323 20.10 -6.74 -24.79
N LEU A 324 19.41 -7.82 -24.42
CA LEU A 324 19.47 -9.10 -25.14
C LEU A 324 18.89 -9.02 -26.55
N LEU A 325 17.88 -8.17 -26.78
CA LEU A 325 17.33 -7.97 -28.13
C LEU A 325 18.30 -7.18 -29.01
N PHE A 326 18.88 -6.10 -28.49
CA PHE A 326 19.86 -5.30 -29.23
C PHE A 326 21.10 -6.10 -29.62
N ASP A 327 21.64 -6.92 -28.71
CA ASP A 327 22.81 -7.75 -29.00
C ASP A 327 22.49 -8.83 -30.04
N GLY A 328 21.27 -9.40 -29.98
CA GLY A 328 20.80 -10.39 -30.96
C GLY A 328 20.55 -9.80 -32.35
N ILE A 329 20.29 -8.50 -32.47
CA ILE A 329 20.20 -7.78 -33.75
C ILE A 329 21.62 -7.57 -34.32
N LYS A 330 22.55 -7.07 -33.51
CA LYS A 330 23.95 -6.85 -33.94
C LYS A 330 24.65 -8.11 -34.43
N GLN A 331 24.37 -9.27 -33.82
CA GLN A 331 24.92 -10.56 -34.27
C GLN A 331 24.37 -11.05 -35.61
N LYS A 332 23.28 -10.46 -36.13
CA LYS A 332 22.73 -10.80 -37.46
C LYS A 332 23.19 -9.86 -38.56
N GLU A 333 23.77 -8.72 -38.21
CA GLU A 333 24.19 -7.66 -39.14
C GLU A 333 25.70 -7.66 -39.44
N GLY A 334 26.49 -8.44 -38.70
CA GLY A 334 27.92 -8.66 -38.92
C GLY A 334 28.23 -10.11 -39.24
#